data_AF-A0A836VIZ5-F1
#
_entry.id   AF-A0A836VIZ5-F1
#
_cell.length_a   1.000
_cell.length_b   1.000
_cell.length_c   1.000
_cell.angle_alpha   90.00
_cell.angle_beta   90.00
_cell.angle_gamma   90.00
#
_symmetry.space_group_name_H-M   'P 1'
#
loop_
_entity.id
_entity.type
_entity.pdbx_description
1 polymer ?
#
loop_
_entity_poly.entity_id
_entity_poly.type
_entity_poly.pdbx_seq_one_letter_code
_entity_poly.pdbx_strand_id
1 'polypeptide(L)' 'GGRVQVRDVIRGSSFLGSEDPRTHFGLGEVAVLDCLVVRWPSGRRQVVRSPAVDRYLTVVED' A
#
# COMPACT_ATOMS: atom_id res chain seq x y z
N GLY A 1 -18.00 -3.50 -10.47
CA GLY A 1 -17.15 -2.36 -10.89
C GLY A 1 -15.84 -2.43 -10.14
N GLY A 2 -14.71 -2.50 -10.86
CA GLY A 2 -13.38 -2.56 -10.24
C GLY A 2 -12.98 -1.21 -9.69
N ARG A 3 -12.83 -1.10 -8.37
CA ARG A 3 -12.46 0.15 -7.68
C ARG A 3 -10.95 0.20 -7.51
N VAL A 4 -10.30 1.22 -8.05
CA VAL A 4 -8.88 1.50 -7.83
C VAL A 4 -8.76 2.57 -6.77
N GLN A 5 -7.92 2.34 -5.76
CA GLN A 5 -7.57 3.33 -4.74
C GLN A 5 -6.06 3.58 -4.78
N VAL A 6 -5.66 4.84 -4.66
CA VAL A 6 -4.25 5.26 -4.64
C VAL A 6 -4.01 6.12 -3.41
N ARG A 7 -2.87 5.87 -2.77
CA ARG A 7 -2.38 6.60 -1.60
C ARG A 7 -0.88 6.75 -1.76
N ASP A 8 -0.39 7.94 -1.47
CA ASP A 8 1.04 8.22 -1.42
C ASP A 8 1.50 8.16 0.05
N VAL A 9 2.66 7.55 0.28
CA VAL A 9 3.27 7.45 1.60
C VAL A 9 4.48 8.35 1.61
N ILE A 10 4.44 9.39 2.43
CA ILE A 10 5.57 10.27 2.68
C ILE A 10 6.18 9.84 4.01
N ARG A 11 7.51 9.79 4.06
CA ARG A 11 8.27 9.47 5.26
C ARG A 11 9.31 10.56 5.42
N GLY A 12 9.40 11.17 6.60
CA GLY A 12 10.40 12.20 6.88
C GLY A 12 10.12 13.52 6.16
N SER A 13 8.85 13.97 6.13
CA SER A 13 8.52 15.29 5.59
C SER A 13 9.17 16.46 6.36
N SER A 14 9.73 16.18 7.54
CA SER A 14 10.48 17.13 8.37
C SER A 14 11.76 16.51 8.94
N PHE A 15 12.73 17.36 9.32
CA PHE A 15 13.96 16.94 9.99
C PHE A 15 13.61 16.19 11.28
N LEU A 16 14.04 14.92 11.38
CA LEU A 16 13.72 13.96 12.46
C LEU A 16 12.26 13.49 12.54
N GLY A 17 11.43 13.77 11.54
CA GLY A 17 10.05 13.28 11.47
C GLY A 17 9.96 11.78 11.20
N SER A 18 9.42 11.00 12.14
CA SER A 18 9.08 9.58 11.93
C SER A 18 7.57 9.44 11.72
N GLU A 19 7.11 9.61 10.48
CA GLU A 19 5.71 9.37 10.10
C GLU A 19 5.43 7.87 9.99
N ASP A 20 4.20 7.44 10.29
CA ASP A 20 3.78 6.04 10.19
C ASP A 20 3.71 5.60 8.70
N PRO A 21 4.37 4.49 8.27
CA PRO A 21 4.25 4.01 6.88
C PRO A 21 2.88 3.50 6.51
N ARG A 22 2.07 3.15 7.52
CA ARG A 22 0.91 2.30 7.32
C ARG A 22 -0.14 3.07 6.55
N THR A 23 -0.53 2.50 5.42
CA THR A 23 -1.59 3.04 4.59
C THR A 23 -2.82 2.16 4.72
N HIS A 24 -3.94 2.80 5.03
CA HIS A 24 -5.23 2.14 5.11
C HIS A 24 -6.01 2.35 3.80
N PHE A 25 -6.47 1.24 3.21
CA PHE A 25 -7.36 1.24 2.07
C PHE A 25 -8.73 0.72 2.54
N GLY A 26 -9.74 1.59 2.56
CA GLY A 26 -11.08 1.24 3.00
C GLY A 26 -11.77 0.39 1.94
N LEU A 27 -11.66 -0.94 2.03
CA LEU A 27 -12.19 -1.87 1.02
C LEU A 27 -13.72 -2.06 1.11
N GLY A 28 -14.36 -1.70 2.22
CA GLY A 28 -15.80 -1.91 2.39
C GLY A 28 -16.12 -3.40 2.47
N GLU A 29 -17.18 -3.86 1.81
CA GLU A 29 -17.57 -5.28 1.77
C GLU A 29 -16.76 -6.12 0.75
N VAL A 30 -15.69 -5.56 0.17
CA VAL A 30 -14.85 -6.26 -0.80
C VAL A 30 -14.00 -7.31 -0.08
N ALA A 31 -14.41 -8.57 -0.19
CA ALA A 31 -13.70 -9.71 0.40
C ALA A 31 -12.48 -10.19 -0.40
N VAL A 32 -12.38 -9.81 -1.69
CA VAL A 32 -11.31 -10.26 -2.59
C VAL A 32 -10.69 -9.06 -3.30
N LEU A 33 -9.36 -8.93 -3.18
CA LEU A 33 -8.57 -7.94 -3.92
C LEU A 33 -7.75 -8.63 -5.00
N ASP A 34 -7.82 -8.16 -6.25
CA ASP A 34 -7.07 -8.79 -7.34
C ASP A 34 -5.55 -8.60 -7.19
N CYS A 35 -5.13 -7.38 -6.89
CA CYS A 35 -3.73 -7.07 -6.65
C CYS A 35 -3.51 -5.79 -5.84
N LEU A 36 -2.35 -5.72 -5.18
CA LEU A 36 -1.74 -4.52 -4.65
C LEU A 36 -0.50 -4.21 -5.50
N VAL A 37 -0.37 -2.96 -5.93
CA VAL A 37 0.81 -2.48 -6.67
C VAL A 37 1.51 -1.43 -5.83
N VAL A 38 2.78 -1.67 -5.51
CA VAL A 38 3.65 -0.71 -4.82
C VAL A 38 4.62 -0.11 -5.85
N ARG A 39 4.68 1.21 -5.89
CA ARG A 39 5.68 1.96 -6.66
C ARG A 39 6.68 2.54 -5.66
N TRP A 40 7.91 2.08 -5.73
CA TRP A 40 8.99 2.47 -4.83
C TRP A 40 9.69 3.75 -5.31
N PRO A 41 10.30 4.55 -4.41
CA PRO A 41 11.07 5.73 -4.79
C PRO A 41 12.24 5.44 -5.75
N SER A 42 12.79 4.22 -5.72
CA SER A 42 13.80 3.74 -6.67
C SER A 42 13.32 3.63 -8.12
N GLY A 43 12.00 3.77 -8.35
CA GLY A 43 11.36 3.49 -9.64
C GLY A 43 10.89 2.03 -9.78
N ARG A 44 11.20 1.15 -8.83
CA ARG A 44 10.75 -0.24 -8.86
C ARG A 44 9.25 -0.37 -8.66
N ARG A 45 8.67 -1.37 -9.30
CA ARG A 45 7.26 -1.72 -9.18
C ARG A 45 7.13 -3.16 -8.68
N GLN A 46 6.52 -3.31 -7.52
CA GLN A 46 6.23 -4.61 -6.92
C GLN A 46 4.72 -4.88 -6.98
N VAL A 47 4.33 -6.12 -7.31
CA VAL A 47 2.92 -6.51 -7.43
C VAL A 47 2.66 -7.71 -6.54
N VAL A 48 1.77 -7.55 -5.57
CA VAL A 48 1.26 -8.64 -4.74
C VAL A 48 -0.10 -9.04 -5.28
N ARG A 49 -0.24 -10.27 -5.76
CA ARG A 49 -1.53 -10.79 -6.28
C ARG A 49 -2.35 -11.43 -5.18
N SER A 50 -3.66 -11.24 -5.25
CA SER A 50 -4.64 -11.82 -4.32
C SER A 50 -4.26 -11.68 -2.83
N PRO A 51 -3.82 -10.49 -2.37
CA PRO A 51 -3.48 -10.32 -0.97
C PRO A 51 -4.74 -10.49 -0.11
N ALA A 52 -4.57 -11.05 1.09
CA ALA A 52 -5.66 -11.14 2.04
C ALA A 52 -6.10 -9.74 2.50
N VAL A 53 -7.41 -9.54 2.60
CA VAL A 53 -8.04 -8.29 3.05
C VAL A 53 -8.16 -8.23 4.58
N ASP A 54 -8.59 -7.08 5.11
CA ASP A 54 -8.87 -6.82 6.53
C ASP A 54 -7.71 -7.14 7.49
N ARG A 55 -6.48 -6.88 7.04
CA ARG A 55 -5.26 -7.05 7.83
C ARG A 55 -4.16 -6.11 7.39
N TYR A 56 -3.12 -6.02 8.21
CA TYR A 56 -1.87 -5.42 7.78
C TYR A 56 -1.07 -6.40 6.92
N LEU A 57 -0.63 -5.92 5.76
CA LEU A 57 0.35 -6.59 4.92
C LEU A 57 1.64 -5.77 4.98
N THR A 58 2.74 -6.41 5.40
CA THR A 58 4.06 -5.79 5.33
C THR A 58 4.68 -6.11 3.98
N VAL A 59 5.12 -5.07 3.28
CA VAL A 59 5.84 -5.17 2.01
C VAL A 59 7.21 -4.54 2.18
N VAL A 60 8.23 -5.21 1.66
CA VAL A 60 9.61 -4.74 1.65
C VAL A 60 10.04 -4.68 0.19
N GLU A 61 10.70 -3.59 -0.18
CA GLU A 61 11.32 -3.49 -1.50
C GLU A 61 12.38 -4.60 -1.64
N ASP A 62 12.32 -5.39 -2.72
CA ASP A 62 13.25 -6.53 -2.90
C ASP A 62 14.68 -6.06 -3.28
#